data_AF-V5GPM7-F1
#
_entry.id   AF-V5GPM7-F1
#
_cell.length_a   1.000
_cell.length_b   1.000
_cell.length_c   1.000
_cell.angle_alpha   90.00
_cell.angle_beta   90.00
_cell.angle_gamma   90.00
#
_symmetry.space_group_name_H-M   'P 1'
#
loop_
_entity.id
_entity.type
_entity.pdbx_description
1 polymer ?
#
loop_
_entity_poly.entity_id
_entity_poly.type
_entity_poly.pdbx_seq_one_letter_code
_entity_poly.pdbx_strand_id
1 'polypeptide(L)'
;GSYSFEKIHEFYEDMQRKYGTIMKEEALFNVPVISVFEKQDIEKVLKSTSKFPIRPPTEAIAWYRRSKPERYASTGLVNEQGEKWHFLRTNLTTDLTSPRTISSFLPQVQDIAEDWCCLLKELRNSNDEISNLEQLVEQVGLETSCALVLGRRMGFLLQKDISETARQLAEAVHQHFISTRDTYFGLPIWKIFNTPAYSKLAESEDIIYTLALELICTADEATKESAVFQSVLRADIDEREKTAAIVDFIAAGIHTLKNSLVFLLYLIAKHPETQEKILGDSSKTYLK
;
A
#
# COMPACT_ATOMS: atom_id res chain seq x y z
N GLY A 1 -29.27 -5.83 1.36
CA GLY A 1 -29.83 -4.76 0.51
C GLY A 1 -29.52 -5.07 -0.94
N SER A 2 -29.91 -4.21 -1.88
CA SER A 2 -29.66 -4.34 -3.32
C SER A 2 -28.21 -4.05 -3.76
N TYR A 3 -27.33 -3.72 -2.82
CA TYR A 3 -25.94 -3.30 -3.09
C TYR A 3 -24.96 -4.45 -2.84
N SER A 4 -23.91 -4.53 -3.68
CA SER A 4 -22.77 -5.44 -3.54
C SER A 4 -21.61 -4.74 -2.84
N PHE A 5 -20.82 -5.47 -2.05
CA PHE A 5 -19.58 -4.96 -1.45
C PHE A 5 -18.56 -4.49 -2.50
N GLU A 6 -18.57 -5.09 -3.69
CA GLU A 6 -17.70 -4.68 -4.81
C GLU A 6 -18.06 -3.31 -5.39
N LYS A 7 -19.29 -2.84 -5.12
CA LYS A 7 -19.85 -1.59 -5.63
C LYS A 7 -20.25 -0.64 -4.50
N ILE A 8 -19.51 -0.68 -3.39
CA ILE A 8 -19.80 0.17 -2.22
C ILE A 8 -19.73 1.68 -2.55
N HIS A 9 -18.94 2.07 -3.54
CA HIS A 9 -18.88 3.45 -4.03
C HIS A 9 -20.21 3.89 -4.69
N GLU A 10 -20.90 3.02 -5.42
CA GLU A 10 -22.23 3.28 -6.00
C GLU A 10 -23.28 3.45 -4.89
N PHE A 11 -23.16 2.66 -3.81
CA PHE A 11 -23.99 2.85 -2.62
C PHE A 11 -23.82 4.25 -2.03
N TYR A 12 -22.58 4.69 -1.79
CA TYR A 12 -22.34 6.02 -1.22
C TYR A 12 -22.79 7.15 -2.16
N GLU A 13 -22.68 6.97 -3.46
CA GLU A 13 -23.20 7.91 -4.46
C GLU A 13 -24.74 8.03 -4.40
N ASP A 14 -25.45 6.91 -4.31
CA ASP A 14 -26.91 6.88 -4.10
C ASP A 14 -27.31 7.49 -2.76
N MET A 15 -26.54 7.24 -1.72
CA MET A 15 -26.80 7.79 -0.39
C MET A 15 -26.63 9.31 -0.38
N GLN A 16 -25.62 9.85 -1.06
CA GLN A 16 -25.46 11.29 -1.26
C GLN A 16 -26.66 11.87 -2.01
N ARG A 17 -27.09 11.25 -3.11
CA ARG A 17 -28.28 11.68 -3.87
C ARG A 17 -29.54 11.70 -3.00
N LYS A 18 -29.69 10.72 -2.11
CA LYS A 18 -30.90 10.53 -1.29
C LYS A 18 -30.93 11.42 -0.05
N TYR A 19 -29.82 11.54 0.67
CA TYR A 19 -29.76 12.18 1.99
C TYR A 19 -29.02 13.54 1.98
N GLY A 20 -28.35 13.87 0.88
CA GLY A 20 -27.64 15.14 0.71
C GLY A 20 -26.15 15.03 1.08
N THR A 21 -25.57 16.17 1.45
CA THR A 21 -24.12 16.37 1.59
C THR A 21 -23.52 15.81 2.89
N ILE A 22 -24.38 15.43 3.84
CA ILE A 22 -24.00 14.78 5.10
C ILE A 22 -25.01 13.67 5.38
N MET A 23 -24.53 12.47 5.63
CA MET A 23 -25.34 11.31 6.00
C MET A 23 -24.84 10.71 7.31
N LYS A 24 -25.77 10.35 8.20
CA LYS A 24 -25.49 9.49 9.35
C LYS A 24 -25.99 8.08 9.06
N GLU A 25 -25.08 7.12 9.16
CA GLU A 25 -25.38 5.69 9.13
C GLU A 25 -25.26 5.11 10.52
N GLU A 26 -26.31 4.44 10.98
CA GLU A 26 -26.27 3.63 12.19
C GLU A 26 -26.28 2.16 11.73
N ALA A 27 -25.10 1.56 11.71
CA ALA A 27 -24.88 0.18 11.28
C ALA A 27 -24.46 -0.71 12.47
N LEU A 28 -23.89 -1.89 12.16
CA LEU A 28 -23.49 -2.90 13.15
C LEU A 28 -22.73 -2.28 14.34
N PHE A 29 -23.14 -2.68 15.56
CA PHE A 29 -22.58 -2.25 16.85
C PHE A 29 -22.92 -0.83 17.34
N ASN A 30 -23.93 -0.16 16.75
CA ASN A 30 -24.44 1.15 17.21
C ASN A 30 -23.38 2.28 17.22
N VAL A 31 -22.31 2.15 16.44
CA VAL A 31 -21.35 3.23 16.23
C VAL A 31 -21.85 4.07 15.04
N PRO A 32 -22.25 5.34 15.25
CA PRO A 32 -22.70 6.17 14.15
C PRO A 32 -21.51 6.50 13.23
N VAL A 33 -21.68 6.25 11.93
CA VAL A 33 -20.75 6.68 10.89
C VAL A 33 -21.32 7.93 10.24
N ILE A 34 -20.54 9.01 10.20
CA ILE A 34 -20.92 10.26 9.53
C ILE A 34 -20.15 10.35 8.21
N SER A 35 -20.87 10.21 7.10
CA SER A 35 -20.36 10.34 5.75
C SER A 35 -20.52 11.80 5.30
N VAL A 36 -19.40 12.46 4.98
CA VAL A 36 -19.35 13.84 4.47
C VAL A 36 -18.90 13.83 3.01
N PHE A 37 -19.58 14.59 2.14
CA PHE A 37 -19.34 14.55 0.70
C PHE A 37 -18.77 15.85 0.13
N GLU A 38 -19.02 16.99 0.78
CA GLU A 38 -18.61 18.31 0.28
C GLU A 38 -17.22 18.70 0.75
N LYS A 39 -16.50 19.43 -0.12
CA LYS A 39 -15.13 19.92 0.15
C LYS A 39 -15.04 20.67 1.49
N GLN A 40 -16.00 21.54 1.79
CA GLN A 40 -15.98 22.38 2.99
C GLN A 40 -16.05 21.55 4.27
N ASP A 41 -16.86 20.49 4.27
CA ASP A 41 -17.02 19.58 5.40
C ASP A 41 -15.81 18.65 5.57
N ILE A 42 -15.30 18.11 4.46
CA ILE A 42 -14.07 17.31 4.44
C ILE A 42 -12.91 18.13 5.01
N GLU A 43 -12.73 19.37 4.56
CA GLU A 43 -11.70 20.28 5.08
C GLU A 43 -11.87 20.53 6.58
N LYS A 44 -13.10 20.74 7.04
CA LYS A 44 -13.40 20.98 8.46
C LYS A 44 -13.02 19.78 9.33
N VAL A 45 -13.31 18.56 8.86
CA VAL A 45 -12.91 17.32 9.54
C VAL A 45 -11.39 17.17 9.54
N LEU A 46 -10.72 17.34 8.39
CA LEU A 46 -9.26 17.20 8.29
C LEU A 46 -8.50 18.26 9.10
N LYS A 47 -9.06 19.48 9.23
CA LYS A 47 -8.51 20.56 10.06
C LYS A 47 -8.82 20.38 11.56
N SER A 48 -9.71 19.47 11.93
CA SER A 48 -9.94 19.13 13.34
C SER A 48 -8.73 18.35 13.85
N THR A 49 -7.78 19.06 14.46
CA THR A 49 -6.53 18.45 14.91
C THR A 49 -6.76 17.67 16.21
N SER A 50 -6.45 16.38 16.20
CA SER A 50 -6.19 15.59 17.40
C SER A 50 -4.71 15.26 17.46
N LYS A 51 -4.11 15.29 18.66
CA LYS A 51 -2.74 14.80 18.87
C LYS A 51 -2.61 13.33 18.45
N PHE A 52 -3.70 12.57 18.64
CA PHE A 52 -3.82 11.15 18.32
C PHE A 52 -5.07 10.94 17.47
N PRO A 53 -5.02 11.13 16.14
CA PRO A 53 -6.13 10.76 15.27
C PRO A 53 -6.47 9.28 15.45
N ILE A 54 -7.76 8.97 15.40
CA ILE A 54 -8.26 7.60 15.56
C ILE A 54 -8.76 7.12 14.20
N ARG A 55 -8.26 5.96 13.77
CA ARG A 55 -8.76 5.24 12.61
C ARG A 55 -9.02 3.80 13.03
N PRO A 56 -10.25 3.26 12.92
CA PRO A 56 -10.51 1.86 13.27
C PRO A 56 -9.47 0.91 12.63
N PRO A 57 -8.87 0.00 13.42
CA PRO A 57 -7.85 -0.90 12.89
C PRO A 57 -8.44 -1.89 11.90
N THR A 58 -7.58 -2.48 11.09
CA THR A 58 -7.91 -3.72 10.39
C THR A 58 -7.95 -4.84 11.42
N GLU A 59 -9.13 -5.04 12.01
CA GLU A 59 -9.34 -5.90 13.18
C GLU A 59 -8.73 -7.31 13.05
N ALA A 60 -8.80 -7.93 11.87
CA ALA A 60 -8.25 -9.27 11.64
C ALA A 60 -6.72 -9.31 11.74
N ILE A 61 -6.04 -8.32 11.16
CA ILE A 61 -4.57 -8.18 11.27
C ILE A 61 -4.18 -7.88 12.71
N ALA A 62 -4.87 -6.93 13.35
CA ALA A 62 -4.63 -6.58 14.75
C ALA A 62 -4.81 -7.79 15.68
N TRP A 63 -5.83 -8.61 15.43
CA TRP A 63 -6.09 -9.86 16.17
C TRP A 63 -4.97 -10.89 15.96
N TYR A 64 -4.58 -11.14 14.71
CA TYR A 64 -3.48 -12.06 14.40
C TYR A 64 -2.18 -11.62 15.08
N ARG A 65 -1.78 -10.34 14.95
CA ARG A 65 -0.52 -9.83 15.52
C ARG A 65 -0.49 -9.92 17.04
N ARG A 66 -1.61 -9.65 17.73
CA ARG A 66 -1.73 -9.83 19.20
C ARG A 66 -1.52 -11.29 19.63
N SER A 67 -1.86 -12.26 18.77
CA SER A 67 -1.66 -13.69 19.04
C SER A 67 -0.21 -14.16 18.85
N LYS A 68 0.68 -13.29 18.35
CA LYS A 68 2.08 -13.58 17.99
C LYS A 68 3.04 -12.60 18.68
N PRO A 69 3.02 -12.48 20.03
CA PRO A 69 3.86 -11.51 20.74
C PRO A 69 5.36 -11.74 20.52
N GLU A 70 5.78 -12.96 20.17
CA GLU A 70 7.16 -13.28 19.81
C GLU A 70 7.62 -12.60 18.51
N ARG A 71 6.69 -12.23 17.62
CA ARG A 71 6.97 -11.55 16.33
C ARG A 71 6.58 -10.08 16.33
N TYR A 72 5.61 -9.69 17.13
CA TYR A 72 5.05 -8.35 17.11
C TYR A 72 5.00 -7.76 18.52
N ALA A 73 5.67 -6.62 18.73
CA ALA A 73 5.56 -5.89 19.99
C ALA A 73 4.26 -5.06 20.08
N SER A 74 3.56 -4.89 18.96
CA SER A 74 2.27 -4.19 18.85
C SER A 74 1.48 -4.66 17.62
N THR A 75 0.34 -4.04 17.33
CA THR A 75 -0.42 -4.31 16.09
C THR A 75 0.15 -3.60 14.85
N GLY A 76 1.26 -2.86 15.01
CA GLY A 76 1.95 -2.10 13.96
C GLY A 76 1.38 -0.72 13.72
N LEU A 77 2.13 0.13 13.00
CA LEU A 77 1.82 1.55 12.78
C LEU A 77 0.41 1.77 12.21
N VAL A 78 -0.06 0.87 11.34
CA VAL A 78 -1.34 0.98 10.64
C VAL A 78 -2.54 0.73 11.57
N ASN A 79 -2.37 -0.10 12.60
CA ASN A 79 -3.47 -0.58 13.45
C ASN A 79 -3.44 -0.01 14.88
N GLU A 80 -2.27 0.42 15.35
CA GLU A 80 -2.14 1.06 16.66
C GLU A 80 -2.90 2.39 16.73
N GLN A 81 -3.24 2.81 17.95
CA GLN A 81 -3.92 4.08 18.24
C GLN A 81 -3.21 4.83 19.38
N GLY A 82 -3.61 6.07 19.63
CA GLY A 82 -3.17 6.82 20.81
C GLY A 82 -1.66 7.10 20.83
N GLU A 83 -1.08 7.03 22.02
CA GLU A 83 0.34 7.32 22.24
C GLU A 83 1.28 6.33 21.55
N LYS A 84 0.92 5.04 21.52
CA LYS A 84 1.72 4.00 20.86
C LYS A 84 1.78 4.23 19.35
N TRP A 85 0.66 4.56 18.72
CA TRP A 85 0.63 4.99 17.32
C TRP A 85 1.51 6.22 17.10
N HIS A 86 1.39 7.24 17.95
CA HIS A 86 2.15 8.48 17.79
C HIS A 86 3.65 8.25 17.92
N PHE A 87 4.06 7.41 18.87
CA PHE A 87 5.44 7.00 19.06
C PHE A 87 5.98 6.29 17.81
N LEU A 88 5.27 5.28 17.29
CA LEU A 88 5.66 4.58 16.06
C LEU A 88 5.68 5.53 14.86
N ARG A 89 4.66 6.38 14.70
CA ARG A 89 4.54 7.36 13.60
C ARG A 89 5.72 8.32 13.59
N THR A 90 6.07 8.86 14.76
CA THR A 90 7.16 9.83 14.90
C THR A 90 8.51 9.19 14.56
N ASN A 91 8.77 7.96 15.02
CA ASN A 91 10.04 7.30 14.78
C ASN A 91 10.17 6.69 13.38
N LEU A 92 9.08 6.20 12.77
CA LEU A 92 9.12 5.51 11.48
C LEU A 92 8.90 6.41 10.26
N THR A 93 8.15 7.51 10.39
CA THR A 93 7.71 8.27 9.21
C THR A 93 8.39 9.62 9.01
N THR A 94 9.00 10.19 10.06
CA THR A 94 9.63 11.52 9.99
C THR A 94 10.75 11.55 8.94
N ASP A 95 11.66 10.57 9.00
CA ASP A 95 12.76 10.46 8.06
C ASP A 95 12.31 9.93 6.70
N LEU A 96 11.42 8.94 6.68
CA LEU A 96 10.84 8.35 5.46
C LEU A 96 10.19 9.40 4.56
N THR A 97 9.41 10.31 5.15
CA THR A 97 8.67 11.35 4.41
C THR A 97 9.46 12.64 4.23
N SER A 98 10.73 12.66 4.64
CA SER A 98 11.57 13.85 4.49
C SER A 98 11.89 14.10 3.00
N PRO A 99 11.97 15.38 2.56
CA PRO A 99 12.38 15.71 1.20
C PRO A 99 13.73 15.10 0.82
N ARG A 100 14.66 15.01 1.78
CA ARG A 100 15.99 14.41 1.58
C ARG A 100 15.89 12.94 1.22
N THR A 101 15.14 12.16 1.99
CA THR A 101 14.95 10.73 1.72
C THR A 101 14.26 10.51 0.38
N ILE A 102 13.20 11.28 0.10
CA ILE A 102 12.50 11.21 -1.19
C ILE A 102 13.46 11.53 -2.35
N SER A 103 14.22 12.62 -2.28
CA SER A 103 15.18 12.99 -3.33
C SER A 103 16.28 11.95 -3.51
N SER A 104 16.72 11.28 -2.44
CA SER A 104 17.73 10.22 -2.54
C SER A 104 17.24 8.97 -3.27
N PHE A 105 15.92 8.73 -3.29
CA PHE A 105 15.31 7.60 -3.97
C PHE A 105 14.96 7.88 -5.44
N LEU A 106 14.84 9.14 -5.85
CA LEU A 106 14.47 9.53 -7.22
C LEU A 106 15.33 8.88 -8.31
N PRO A 107 16.67 8.79 -8.20
CA PRO A 107 17.49 8.11 -9.22
C PRO A 107 17.09 6.64 -9.39
N GLN A 108 16.80 5.93 -8.30
CA GLN A 108 16.41 4.53 -8.37
C GLN A 108 15.02 4.35 -8.99
N VAL A 109 14.08 5.28 -8.74
CA VAL A 109 12.79 5.31 -9.43
C VAL A 109 12.95 5.56 -10.92
N GLN A 110 13.86 6.46 -11.30
CA GLN A 110 14.17 6.74 -12.71
C GLN A 110 14.69 5.49 -13.41
N ASP A 111 15.64 4.77 -12.81
CA ASP A 111 16.16 3.51 -13.37
C ASP A 111 15.06 2.46 -13.53
N ILE A 112 14.20 2.30 -12.52
CA ILE A 112 13.04 1.37 -12.58
C ILE A 112 12.06 1.77 -13.69
N ALA A 113 11.78 3.07 -13.85
CA ALA A 113 10.90 3.58 -14.89
C ALA A 113 11.48 3.37 -16.29
N GLU A 114 12.80 3.53 -16.47
CA GLU A 114 13.51 3.26 -17.71
C GLU A 114 13.47 1.77 -18.07
N ASP A 115 13.78 0.89 -17.11
CA ASP A 115 13.67 -0.56 -17.27
C ASP A 115 12.27 -0.97 -17.69
N TRP A 116 11.25 -0.40 -17.04
CA TRP A 116 9.86 -0.67 -17.37
C TRP A 116 9.49 -0.17 -18.77
N CYS A 117 9.96 1.01 -19.17
CA CYS A 117 9.76 1.51 -20.53
C CYS A 117 10.43 0.63 -21.60
N CYS A 118 11.62 0.11 -21.32
CA CYS A 118 12.30 -0.86 -22.18
C CYS A 118 11.47 -2.16 -22.29
N LEU A 119 11.02 -2.69 -21.16
CA LEU A 119 10.16 -3.87 -21.12
C LEU A 119 8.87 -3.69 -21.95
N LEU A 120 8.19 -2.55 -21.80
CA LEU A 120 6.99 -2.23 -22.56
C LEU A 120 7.25 -2.16 -24.07
N LYS A 121 8.43 -1.70 -24.50
CA LYS A 121 8.82 -1.69 -25.92
C LYS A 121 9.07 -3.10 -26.45
N GLU A 122 9.68 -3.96 -25.66
CA GLU A 122 9.95 -5.36 -26.03
C GLU A 122 8.68 -6.20 -26.14
N LEU A 123 7.70 -5.96 -25.27
CA LEU A 123 6.43 -6.69 -25.23
C LEU A 123 5.38 -6.17 -26.21
N ARG A 124 5.66 -5.05 -26.88
CA ARG A 124 4.74 -4.44 -27.82
C ARG A 124 4.59 -5.32 -29.07
N ASN A 125 3.35 -5.56 -29.49
CA ASN A 125 3.06 -6.30 -30.71
C ASN A 125 3.26 -5.43 -31.98
N SER A 126 3.05 -6.03 -33.16
CA SER A 126 3.18 -5.33 -34.45
C SER A 126 2.20 -4.17 -34.68
N ASN A 127 1.13 -4.07 -33.88
CA ASN A 127 0.12 -3.02 -33.94
C ASN A 127 0.36 -1.92 -32.90
N ASP A 128 1.54 -1.92 -32.28
CA ASP A 128 1.91 -1.05 -31.17
C ASP A 128 1.12 -1.28 -29.86
N GLU A 129 0.53 -2.45 -29.66
CA GLU A 129 -0.30 -2.77 -28.49
C GLU A 129 0.44 -3.64 -27.48
N ILE A 130 0.09 -3.47 -26.20
CA ILE A 130 0.63 -4.25 -25.08
C ILE A 130 -0.53 -5.00 -24.42
N SER A 131 -0.43 -6.33 -24.36
CA SER A 131 -1.36 -7.15 -23.57
C SER A 131 -0.98 -7.16 -22.09
N ASN A 132 -1.96 -7.41 -21.22
CA ASN A 132 -1.75 -7.59 -19.78
C ASN A 132 -1.08 -6.40 -19.07
N LEU A 133 -1.38 -5.16 -19.47
CA LEU A 133 -0.82 -3.95 -18.85
C LEU A 133 -1.02 -3.92 -17.33
N GLU A 134 -2.13 -4.43 -16.82
CA GLU A 134 -2.38 -4.52 -15.37
C GLU A 134 -1.29 -5.31 -14.63
N GLN A 135 -0.86 -6.44 -15.19
CA GLN A 135 0.21 -7.26 -14.61
C GLN A 135 1.56 -6.54 -14.69
N LEU A 136 1.84 -5.86 -15.81
CA LEU A 136 3.08 -5.08 -15.99
C LEU A 136 3.15 -3.89 -15.02
N VAL A 137 2.01 -3.26 -14.74
CA VAL A 137 1.90 -2.19 -13.74
C VAL A 137 2.04 -2.73 -12.31
N GLU A 138 1.58 -3.95 -12.05
CA GLU A 138 1.81 -4.63 -10.78
C GLU A 138 3.30 -4.94 -10.55
N GLN A 139 4.01 -5.40 -11.58
CA GLN A 139 5.44 -5.68 -11.52
C GLN A 139 6.27 -4.43 -11.22
N VAL A 140 6.00 -3.30 -11.89
CA VAL A 140 6.70 -2.03 -11.57
C VAL A 140 6.34 -1.51 -10.19
N GLY A 141 5.10 -1.73 -9.72
CA GLY A 141 4.67 -1.43 -8.36
C GLY A 141 5.41 -2.23 -7.30
N LEU A 142 5.58 -3.53 -7.53
CA LEU A 142 6.38 -4.46 -6.72
C LEU A 142 7.86 -4.04 -6.67
N GLU A 143 8.46 -3.80 -7.84
CA GLU A 143 9.87 -3.41 -7.95
C GLU A 143 10.13 -2.08 -7.22
N THR A 144 9.27 -1.08 -7.44
CA THR A 144 9.41 0.24 -6.79
C THR A 144 9.23 0.15 -5.28
N SER A 145 8.21 -0.57 -4.81
CA SER A 145 7.94 -0.70 -3.37
C SER A 145 9.06 -1.46 -2.66
N CYS A 146 9.55 -2.56 -3.24
CA CYS A 146 10.65 -3.32 -2.67
C CYS A 146 11.97 -2.54 -2.73
N ALA A 147 12.28 -1.86 -3.83
CA ALA A 147 13.47 -1.02 -3.94
C ALA A 147 13.49 0.09 -2.88
N LEU A 148 12.33 0.74 -2.65
CA LEU A 148 12.20 1.76 -1.62
C LEU A 148 12.41 1.18 -0.23
N VAL A 149 11.62 0.17 0.13
CA VAL A 149 11.53 -0.29 1.53
C VAL A 149 12.70 -1.18 1.90
N LEU A 150 13.09 -2.09 1.02
CA LEU A 150 14.19 -3.03 1.26
C LEU A 150 15.52 -2.48 0.79
N GLY A 151 15.57 -1.41 0.01
CA GLY A 151 16.83 -0.86 -0.49
C GLY A 151 17.48 -1.67 -1.61
N ARG A 152 16.76 -2.61 -2.23
CA ARG A 152 17.29 -3.47 -3.30
C ARG A 152 16.26 -3.79 -4.37
N ARG A 153 16.74 -4.00 -5.60
CA ARG A 153 15.96 -4.45 -6.76
C ARG A 153 15.67 -5.95 -6.61
N MET A 154 14.42 -6.36 -6.81
CA MET A 154 14.00 -7.77 -6.67
C MET A 154 13.88 -8.48 -8.02
N GLY A 155 14.00 -7.73 -9.12
CA GLY A 155 14.01 -8.28 -10.47
C GLY A 155 12.62 -8.59 -11.03
N PHE A 156 11.55 -7.98 -10.51
CA PHE A 156 10.18 -8.20 -10.99
C PHE A 156 9.96 -7.78 -12.45
N LEU A 157 10.85 -6.92 -12.99
CA LEU A 157 10.84 -6.49 -14.38
C LEU A 157 11.65 -7.41 -15.32
N LEU A 158 12.36 -8.41 -14.77
CA LEU A 158 13.13 -9.37 -15.57
C LEU A 158 12.19 -10.46 -16.12
N GLN A 159 12.11 -10.57 -17.44
CA GLN A 159 11.21 -11.53 -18.11
C GLN A 159 11.51 -13.01 -17.82
N LYS A 160 12.76 -13.37 -17.47
CA LYS A 160 13.19 -14.78 -17.40
C LYS A 160 13.86 -15.23 -16.10
N ASP A 161 14.01 -14.34 -15.12
CA ASP A 161 14.88 -14.60 -13.96
C ASP A 161 14.29 -14.10 -12.63
N ILE A 162 12.95 -14.09 -12.50
CA ILE A 162 12.32 -13.74 -11.22
C ILE A 162 12.66 -14.82 -10.20
N SER A 163 13.35 -14.43 -9.13
CA SER A 163 13.69 -15.34 -8.04
C SER A 163 12.43 -15.94 -7.39
N GLU A 164 12.54 -17.16 -6.88
CA GLU A 164 11.45 -17.82 -6.17
C GLU A 164 10.98 -16.98 -4.96
N THR A 165 11.90 -16.34 -4.24
CA THR A 165 11.61 -15.41 -3.14
C THR A 165 10.74 -14.23 -3.60
N ALA A 166 11.08 -13.60 -4.74
CA ALA A 166 10.30 -12.49 -5.29
C ALA A 166 8.88 -12.97 -5.67
N ARG A 167 8.77 -14.13 -6.33
CA ARG A 167 7.48 -14.72 -6.71
C ARG A 167 6.60 -15.03 -5.49
N GLN A 168 7.18 -15.63 -4.45
CA GLN A 168 6.46 -15.93 -3.20
C GLN A 168 6.01 -14.66 -2.47
N LEU A 169 6.85 -13.62 -2.45
CA LEU A 169 6.49 -12.34 -1.85
C LEU A 169 5.30 -11.69 -2.57
N ALA A 170 5.33 -11.64 -3.90
CA ALA A 170 4.26 -11.07 -4.71
C ALA A 170 2.92 -11.81 -4.48
N GLU A 171 2.94 -13.14 -4.52
CA GLU A 171 1.75 -13.97 -4.28
C GLU A 171 1.21 -13.77 -2.85
N ALA A 172 2.09 -13.76 -1.85
CA ALA A 172 1.70 -13.60 -0.46
C ALA A 172 1.07 -12.22 -0.20
N VAL A 173 1.64 -11.14 -0.74
CA VAL A 173 1.06 -9.79 -0.62
C VAL A 173 -0.31 -9.72 -1.30
N HIS A 174 -0.44 -10.29 -2.50
CA HIS A 174 -1.72 -10.34 -3.22
C HIS A 174 -2.79 -11.08 -2.42
N GLN A 175 -2.47 -12.27 -1.92
CA GLN A 175 -3.37 -13.06 -1.08
C GLN A 175 -3.71 -12.35 0.24
N HIS A 176 -2.74 -11.67 0.86
CA HIS A 176 -2.96 -10.89 2.08
C HIS A 176 -3.94 -9.74 1.85
N PHE A 177 -3.84 -9.04 0.70
CA PHE A 177 -4.77 -7.97 0.33
C PHE A 177 -6.22 -8.50 0.16
N ILE A 178 -6.38 -9.61 -0.55
CA ILE A 178 -7.69 -10.27 -0.74
C ILE A 178 -8.27 -10.71 0.62
N SER A 179 -7.48 -11.41 1.43
CA SER A 179 -7.93 -11.91 2.73
C SER A 179 -8.24 -10.78 3.71
N THR A 180 -7.51 -9.65 3.63
CA THR A 180 -7.84 -8.45 4.39
C THR A 180 -9.22 -7.93 4.01
N ARG A 181 -9.52 -7.77 2.72
CA ARG A 181 -10.86 -7.39 2.24
C ARG A 181 -11.94 -8.34 2.77
N ASP A 182 -11.73 -9.65 2.63
CA ASP A 182 -12.72 -10.67 2.95
C ASP A 182 -12.97 -10.84 4.47
N THR A 183 -12.00 -10.43 5.30
CA THR A 183 -12.15 -10.41 6.76
C THR A 183 -12.62 -9.06 7.30
N TYR A 184 -12.47 -7.98 6.53
CA TYR A 184 -12.86 -6.62 6.89
C TYR A 184 -14.37 -6.42 6.80
N PHE A 185 -15.00 -6.92 5.74
CA PHE A 185 -16.43 -6.77 5.53
C PHE A 185 -17.22 -7.95 6.12
N GLY A 186 -18.30 -7.65 6.84
CA GLY A 186 -19.21 -8.65 7.39
C GLY A 186 -19.08 -8.87 8.90
N LEU A 187 -19.70 -9.94 9.40
CA LEU A 187 -19.63 -10.29 10.83
C LEU A 187 -18.26 -10.89 11.16
N PRO A 188 -17.65 -10.55 12.31
CA PRO A 188 -16.32 -11.01 12.69
C PRO A 188 -16.33 -12.46 13.22
N ILE A 189 -16.96 -13.39 12.48
CA ILE A 189 -17.06 -14.82 12.80
C ILE A 189 -15.66 -15.45 12.93
N TRP A 190 -14.68 -14.88 12.20
CA TRP A 190 -13.27 -15.24 12.28
C TRP A 190 -12.64 -15.07 13.67
N LYS A 191 -13.26 -14.31 14.59
CA LYS A 191 -12.84 -14.22 16.00
C LYS A 191 -13.18 -15.46 16.81
N ILE A 192 -14.13 -16.27 16.35
CA ILE A 192 -14.65 -17.45 17.05
C ILE A 192 -14.21 -18.73 16.35
N PHE A 193 -14.29 -18.75 15.01
CA PHE A 193 -13.92 -19.90 14.18
C PHE A 193 -12.83 -19.51 13.20
N ASN A 194 -11.90 -20.43 12.93
CA ASN A 194 -10.88 -20.20 11.92
C ASN A 194 -11.50 -20.30 10.50
N THR A 195 -11.98 -19.18 9.97
CA THR A 195 -12.60 -19.13 8.63
C THR A 195 -11.55 -19.25 7.53
N PRO A 196 -11.90 -19.71 6.31
CA PRO A 196 -10.95 -19.79 5.20
C PRO A 196 -10.26 -18.46 4.89
N ALA A 197 -10.98 -17.34 4.96
CA ALA A 197 -10.42 -16.02 4.73
C ALA A 197 -9.37 -15.64 5.79
N TYR A 198 -9.65 -15.92 7.08
CA TYR A 198 -8.72 -15.65 8.17
C TYR A 198 -7.51 -16.60 8.16
N SER A 199 -7.70 -17.88 7.83
CA SER A 199 -6.58 -18.81 7.62
C SER A 199 -5.61 -18.29 6.56
N LYS A 200 -6.14 -17.87 5.40
CA LYS A 200 -5.32 -17.29 4.32
C LYS A 200 -4.67 -15.97 4.73
N LEU A 201 -5.34 -15.15 5.54
CA LEU A 201 -4.74 -13.93 6.11
C LEU A 201 -3.52 -14.29 6.98
N ALA A 202 -3.69 -15.22 7.92
CA ALA A 202 -2.62 -15.63 8.83
C ALA A 202 -1.43 -16.25 8.08
N GLU A 203 -1.70 -17.13 7.10
CA GLU A 203 -0.67 -17.77 6.27
C GLU A 203 0.10 -16.74 5.43
N SER A 204 -0.60 -15.83 4.76
CA SER A 204 0.05 -14.79 3.96
C SER A 204 0.87 -13.82 4.82
N GLU A 205 0.36 -13.40 5.98
CA GLU A 205 1.10 -12.57 6.94
C GLU A 205 2.35 -13.30 7.49
N ASP A 206 2.25 -14.61 7.76
CA ASP A 206 3.40 -15.46 8.15
C ASP A 206 4.49 -15.50 7.06
N ILE A 207 4.09 -15.67 5.79
CA ILE A 207 5.01 -15.70 4.64
C ILE A 207 5.69 -14.35 4.46
N ILE A 208 4.91 -13.25 4.42
CA ILE A 208 5.46 -11.91 4.22
C ILE A 208 6.44 -11.56 5.33
N TYR A 209 6.09 -11.85 6.59
CA TYR A 209 6.98 -11.60 7.73
C TYR A 209 8.29 -12.39 7.61
N THR A 210 8.21 -13.68 7.27
CA THR A 210 9.39 -14.54 7.16
C THR A 210 10.31 -14.08 6.04
N LEU A 211 9.75 -13.79 4.86
CA LEU A 211 10.52 -13.28 3.72
C LEU A 211 11.12 -11.91 4.02
N ALA A 212 10.36 -10.98 4.62
CA ALA A 212 10.88 -9.68 5.02
C ALA A 212 12.05 -9.82 6.00
N LEU A 213 11.95 -10.71 6.99
CA LEU A 213 13.03 -10.97 7.94
C LEU A 213 14.27 -11.54 7.25
N GLU A 214 14.10 -12.50 6.33
CA GLU A 214 15.22 -13.04 5.54
C GLU A 214 15.90 -11.95 4.72
N LEU A 215 15.12 -11.06 4.08
CA LEU A 215 15.62 -9.94 3.28
C LEU A 215 16.37 -8.92 4.14
N ILE A 216 15.91 -8.67 5.37
CA ILE A 216 16.60 -7.83 6.35
C ILE A 216 17.92 -8.48 6.77
N CYS A 217 17.91 -9.78 7.11
CA CYS A 217 19.10 -10.50 7.57
C CYS A 217 20.16 -10.68 6.49
N THR A 218 19.75 -10.73 5.22
CA THR A 218 20.63 -10.89 4.05
C THR A 218 20.98 -9.56 3.38
N ALA A 219 20.66 -8.43 4.01
CA ALA A 219 20.97 -7.10 3.51
C ALA A 219 22.49 -6.90 3.35
N ASP A 220 22.93 -6.64 2.13
CA ASP A 220 24.32 -6.32 1.79
C ASP A 220 24.64 -4.84 2.05
N GLU A 221 25.89 -4.43 1.78
CA GLU A 221 26.31 -3.03 1.99
C GLU A 221 25.53 -2.04 1.12
N ALA A 222 25.14 -2.41 -0.10
CA ALA A 222 24.32 -1.55 -0.96
C ALA A 222 22.91 -1.37 -0.39
N THR A 223 22.32 -2.43 0.15
CA THR A 223 21.04 -2.41 0.86
C THR A 223 21.12 -1.48 2.08
N LYS A 224 22.28 -1.44 2.76
CA LYS A 224 22.55 -0.56 3.89
C LYS A 224 22.73 0.92 3.51
N GLU A 225 22.86 1.26 2.23
CA GLU A 225 22.88 2.65 1.77
C GLU A 225 21.47 3.22 1.53
N SER A 226 20.43 2.38 1.47
CA SER A 226 19.05 2.85 1.31
C SER A 226 18.60 3.68 2.50
N ALA A 227 18.26 4.95 2.24
CA ALA A 227 17.85 5.90 3.27
C ALA A 227 16.58 5.45 4.01
N VAL A 228 15.62 4.85 3.31
CA VAL A 228 14.37 4.36 3.90
C VAL A 228 14.62 3.12 4.77
N PHE A 229 15.31 2.13 4.23
CA PHE A 229 15.63 0.92 4.96
C PHE A 229 16.43 1.24 6.23
N GLN A 230 17.45 2.10 6.11
CA GLN A 230 18.25 2.57 7.24
C GLN A 230 17.44 3.38 8.25
N SER A 231 16.51 4.22 7.79
CA SER A 231 15.64 4.99 8.69
C SER A 231 14.84 4.06 9.60
N VAL A 232 14.26 2.99 9.05
CA VAL A 232 13.53 2.00 9.86
C VAL A 232 14.47 1.24 10.80
N LEU A 233 15.63 0.81 10.32
CA LEU A 233 16.59 0.06 11.15
C LEU A 233 17.19 0.89 12.29
N ARG A 234 17.34 2.20 12.11
CA ARG A 234 17.89 3.13 13.12
C ARG A 234 16.83 3.71 14.04
N ALA A 235 15.54 3.50 13.74
CA ALA A 235 14.45 3.96 14.59
C ALA A 235 14.60 3.41 16.02
N ASP A 236 14.41 4.26 17.02
CA ASP A 236 14.47 3.90 18.44
C ASP A 236 13.18 3.20 18.88
N ILE A 237 12.98 1.99 18.36
CA ILE A 237 11.81 1.13 18.58
C ILE A 237 12.26 -0.32 18.75
N ASP A 238 11.36 -1.17 19.25
CA ASP A 238 11.60 -2.61 19.38
C ASP A 238 11.92 -3.25 18.01
N GLU A 239 12.89 -4.16 17.96
CA GLU A 239 13.32 -4.82 16.72
C GLU A 239 12.17 -5.52 15.98
N ARG A 240 11.19 -6.06 16.73
CA ARG A 240 9.98 -6.66 16.14
C ARG A 240 9.14 -5.63 15.38
N GLU A 241 9.11 -4.38 15.85
CA GLU A 241 8.40 -3.28 15.20
C GLU A 241 9.09 -2.85 13.91
N LYS A 242 10.43 -2.97 13.83
CA LYS A 242 11.18 -2.64 12.61
C LYS A 242 10.82 -3.61 11.49
N THR A 243 10.82 -4.91 11.78
CA THR A 243 10.38 -5.94 10.82
C THR A 243 8.92 -5.73 10.45
N ALA A 244 8.03 -5.50 11.42
CA ALA A 244 6.61 -5.25 11.16
C ALA A 244 6.39 -3.98 10.30
N ALA A 245 7.18 -2.92 10.49
CA ALA A 245 7.10 -1.71 9.69
C ALA A 245 7.51 -1.95 8.23
N ILE A 246 8.55 -2.74 7.99
CA ILE A 246 8.96 -3.14 6.64
C ILE A 246 7.86 -3.94 5.95
N VAL A 247 7.26 -4.91 6.66
CA VAL A 247 6.10 -5.68 6.19
C VAL A 247 4.94 -4.75 5.82
N ASP A 248 4.58 -3.82 6.72
CA ASP A 248 3.49 -2.86 6.50
C ASP A 248 3.75 -1.96 5.28
N PHE A 249 4.98 -1.48 5.09
CA PHE A 249 5.32 -0.61 3.96
C PHE A 249 5.30 -1.34 2.61
N ILE A 250 5.79 -2.58 2.56
CA ILE A 250 5.72 -3.40 1.34
C ILE A 250 4.26 -3.66 0.98
N ALA A 251 3.46 -4.17 1.92
CA ALA A 251 2.07 -4.53 1.67
C ALA A 251 1.21 -3.31 1.26
N ALA A 252 1.47 -2.13 1.82
CA ALA A 252 0.72 -0.92 1.50
C ALA A 252 1.09 -0.28 0.16
N GLY A 253 2.35 -0.37 -0.28
CA GLY A 253 2.85 0.34 -1.46
C GLY A 253 2.42 -0.26 -2.80
N ILE A 254 2.28 -1.59 -2.88
CA ILE A 254 2.18 -2.31 -4.15
C ILE A 254 0.85 -2.02 -4.87
N HIS A 255 -0.28 -2.35 -4.25
CA HIS A 255 -1.58 -2.22 -4.91
C HIS A 255 -2.02 -0.75 -5.07
N THR A 256 -1.60 0.14 -4.16
CA THR A 256 -1.94 1.57 -4.23
C THR A 256 -1.24 2.23 -5.42
N LEU A 257 0.05 1.94 -5.62
CA LEU A 257 0.82 2.42 -6.77
C LEU A 257 0.29 1.81 -8.08
N LYS A 258 0.08 0.48 -8.11
CA LYS A 258 -0.47 -0.23 -9.28
C LYS A 258 -1.75 0.44 -9.76
N ASN A 259 -2.75 0.58 -8.88
CA ASN A 259 -4.05 1.14 -9.25
C ASN A 259 -3.91 2.58 -9.72
N SER A 260 -3.14 3.41 -9.01
CA SER A 260 -2.93 4.81 -9.37
C SER A 260 -2.32 4.95 -10.77
N LEU A 261 -1.33 4.12 -11.10
CA LEU A 261 -0.66 4.16 -12.40
C LEU A 261 -1.57 3.68 -13.53
N VAL A 262 -2.36 2.61 -13.32
CA VAL A 262 -3.35 2.17 -14.32
C VAL A 262 -4.35 3.28 -14.63
N PHE A 263 -4.93 3.91 -13.60
CA PHE A 263 -5.88 5.01 -13.79
C PHE A 263 -5.24 6.23 -14.44
N LEU A 264 -4.00 6.57 -14.06
CA LEU A 264 -3.26 7.67 -14.69
C LEU A 264 -3.09 7.43 -16.19
N LEU A 265 -2.62 6.25 -16.59
CA LEU A 265 -2.43 5.91 -18.00
C LEU A 265 -3.74 5.90 -18.77
N TYR A 266 -4.80 5.36 -18.16
CA TYR A 266 -6.14 5.37 -18.74
C TYR A 266 -6.62 6.81 -18.97
N LEU A 267 -6.49 7.68 -17.98
CA LEU A 267 -6.92 9.08 -18.08
C LEU A 267 -6.10 9.85 -19.12
N ILE A 268 -4.78 9.65 -19.19
CA ILE A 268 -3.94 10.27 -20.23
C ILE A 268 -4.37 9.78 -21.61
N ALA A 269 -4.57 8.47 -21.80
CA ALA A 269 -4.99 7.90 -23.07
C ALA A 269 -6.39 8.36 -23.52
N LYS A 270 -7.27 8.72 -22.58
CA LYS A 270 -8.60 9.28 -22.87
C LYS A 270 -8.60 10.78 -23.18
N HIS A 271 -7.49 11.48 -22.95
CA HIS A 271 -7.36 12.93 -23.13
C HIS A 271 -6.10 13.27 -23.95
N PRO A 272 -6.12 13.09 -25.29
CA PRO A 272 -4.96 13.31 -26.15
C PRO A 272 -4.35 14.71 -26.02
N GLU A 273 -5.17 15.73 -25.80
CA GLU A 273 -4.72 17.11 -25.56
C GLU A 273 -3.88 17.26 -24.29
N THR A 274 -4.16 16.44 -23.27
CA THR A 274 -3.36 16.38 -22.04
C THR A 274 -2.06 15.64 -22.31
N GLN A 275 -2.12 14.53 -23.07
CA GLN A 275 -0.93 13.78 -23.47
C GLN A 275 0.05 14.63 -24.27
N GLU A 276 -0.42 15.40 -25.25
CA GLU A 276 0.41 16.32 -26.04
C GLU A 276 1.07 17.40 -25.19
N LYS A 277 0.34 17.97 -24.21
CA LYS A 277 0.89 18.94 -23.26
C LYS A 277 2.02 18.36 -22.41
N ILE A 278 1.86 17.12 -21.95
CA ILE A 278 2.89 16.43 -21.17
C ILE A 278 4.14 16.19 -22.03
N LEU A 279 3.96 15.67 -23.24
CA LEU A 279 5.06 15.40 -24.18
C LEU A 279 5.79 16.67 -24.62
N GLY A 280 5.07 17.79 -24.75
CA GLY A 280 5.62 19.10 -25.11
C GLY A 280 6.21 19.89 -23.95
N ASP A 281 6.13 19.40 -22.70
CA ASP A 281 6.57 20.15 -21.52
C ASP A 281 8.10 20.17 -21.37
N SER A 282 8.74 21.15 -22.01
CA SER A 282 10.17 21.42 -21.84
C SER A 282 10.53 22.02 -20.47
N SER A 283 9.55 22.53 -19.73
CA SER A 283 9.75 23.14 -18.41
C SER A 283 9.86 22.13 -17.27
N LYS A 284 9.59 20.84 -17.56
CA LYS A 284 9.56 19.74 -16.59
C LYS A 284 8.60 20.03 -15.42
N THR A 285 7.54 20.80 -15.66
CA THR A 285 6.50 21.11 -14.68
C THR A 285 5.80 19.83 -14.25
N TYR A 286 5.56 18.88 -15.16
CA TYR A 286 4.97 17.58 -14.82
C TYR A 286 5.94 16.59 -14.14
N LEU A 287 7.21 16.96 -13.94
CA LEU A 287 8.20 16.17 -13.19
C LEU A 287 8.45 16.70 -11.76
N LYS A 288 7.87 17.85 -11.40
CA LYS A 288 8.00 18.48 -10.07
C LYS A 288 6.82 18.13 -9.18
#